data_AF-A0A093YT25-F1
#
_entry.id   AF-A0A093YT25-F1
#
_cell.length_a   1.000
_cell.length_b   1.000
_cell.length_c   1.000
_cell.angle_alpha   90.00
_cell.angle_beta   90.00
_cell.angle_gamma   90.00
#
_symmetry.space_group_name_H-M   'P 1'
#
loop_
_entity.id
_entity.type
_entity.pdbx_description
1 polymer ?
#
loop_
_entity_poly.entity_id
_entity_poly.type
_entity_poly.pdbx_seq_one_letter_code
_entity_poly.pdbx_strand_id
1 'polypeptide(L)'
;MCWFNFVIDSSCKARIYERTRSSLSSIGLSEIWELPLLTFVDPSALSHLVATIMRISLVLSLSYLSVAVWAGGYQGCLERVWLFQAYEIDALNPLADQTIGFKCTKADEKKKECTGVWTACRPGATTGRTRCDFGELMKHLGKAPTVKKGDAWVGLDDKGNLDSEKTAKNCYRIFSTSDARNKNVKNFPPYTAMRDTWEYNEYIMKISTKVNDAYRTHKTEANKHLWERFDDTRAKISVARAADHGPYLIEAAKDKFGPDLPLSRQDLGINPVTGMPQETVDWKMTALQAKVKGIRNANTDILRFLQDFYSGSDKHARDHAQVIRSYKRVADRSQSCRRRS
;
A
#
# COMPACT_ATOMS: atom_id res chain seq x y z
N MET A 1 2.37 3.28 14.26
CA MET A 1 1.06 3.43 13.59
C MET A 1 0.64 2.06 13.06
N CYS A 2 -0.29 1.39 13.73
CA CYS A 2 -0.78 0.05 13.36
C CYS A 2 -2.05 0.19 12.51
N TRP A 3 -1.89 0.36 11.19
CA TRP A 3 -2.99 0.44 10.25
C TRP A 3 -3.27 -0.97 9.70
N PHE A 4 -4.52 -1.44 9.79
CA PHE A 4 -4.98 -2.79 9.41
C PHE A 4 -4.38 -3.95 10.25
N ASN A 5 -4.86 -4.16 11.48
CA ASN A 5 -4.42 -5.26 12.35
C ASN A 5 -5.51 -6.31 12.64
N PHE A 6 -6.40 -6.61 11.69
CA PHE A 6 -7.34 -7.74 11.85
C PHE A 6 -7.21 -8.87 10.83
N VAL A 7 -6.16 -8.87 10.00
CA VAL A 7 -5.75 -10.07 9.28
C VAL A 7 -4.23 -10.18 9.40
N ILE A 8 -3.81 -10.96 10.40
CA ILE A 8 -2.44 -11.45 10.66
C ILE A 8 -1.45 -10.39 11.17
N ASP A 9 -1.25 -10.32 12.49
CA ASP A 9 0.06 -9.97 13.07
C ASP A 9 0.25 -10.57 14.49
N SER A 10 1.12 -11.58 14.60
CA SER A 10 1.61 -12.17 15.84
C SER A 10 2.88 -11.50 16.39
N SER A 11 3.34 -10.40 15.78
CA SER A 11 4.60 -9.73 16.11
C SER A 11 4.45 -8.54 17.07
N CYS A 12 3.24 -8.25 17.57
CA CYS A 12 3.02 -7.19 18.56
C CYS A 12 3.21 -7.62 20.03
N LYS A 13 3.71 -8.84 20.30
CA LYS A 13 4.00 -9.34 21.66
C LYS A 13 5.37 -8.91 22.21
N ALA A 14 6.31 -8.48 21.38
CA ALA A 14 7.68 -8.22 21.82
C ALA A 14 7.94 -6.83 22.42
N ARG A 15 6.93 -5.94 22.50
CA ARG A 15 7.15 -4.52 22.89
C ARG A 15 6.54 -4.13 24.25
N ILE A 16 6.05 -5.09 25.03
CA ILE A 16 5.55 -4.85 26.40
C ILE A 16 6.34 -5.66 27.45
N TYR A 17 7.17 -6.63 27.06
CA TYR A 17 7.86 -7.53 27.99
C TYR A 17 9.28 -7.09 28.42
N GLU A 18 9.81 -5.99 27.87
CA GLU A 18 11.17 -5.50 28.17
C GLU A 18 11.23 -4.27 29.08
N ARG A 19 10.11 -3.88 29.73
CA ARG A 19 10.07 -2.72 30.63
C ARG A 19 9.62 -3.02 32.07
N THR A 20 9.88 -4.25 32.54
CA THR A 20 9.65 -4.69 33.93
C THR A 20 10.70 -5.70 34.43
N ARG A 21 11.93 -5.64 33.90
CA ARG A 21 13.05 -6.45 34.42
C ARG A 21 14.29 -5.59 34.69
N SER A 22 14.09 -4.61 35.56
CA SER A 22 15.15 -3.81 36.17
C SER A 22 14.60 -3.38 37.52
N SER A 23 15.25 -3.81 38.60
CA SER A 23 14.84 -3.71 40.01
C SER A 23 13.91 -4.83 40.49
N LEU A 24 14.52 -5.95 40.87
CA LEU A 24 14.35 -6.59 42.19
C LEU A 24 15.29 -7.80 42.23
N SER A 25 16.48 -7.56 42.78
CA SER A 25 17.50 -8.55 43.09
C SER A 25 17.68 -8.57 44.60
N SER A 26 16.98 -9.46 45.29
CA SER A 26 17.36 -9.89 46.65
C SER A 26 16.41 -10.94 47.21
N ILE A 27 17.01 -11.86 47.98
CA ILE A 27 16.46 -12.95 48.79
C ILE A 27 16.48 -14.31 48.09
N GLY A 28 17.30 -15.21 48.65
CA GLY A 28 17.61 -16.55 48.18
C GLY A 28 17.05 -17.68 49.06
N LEU A 29 17.55 -18.89 48.76
CA LEU A 29 17.44 -20.16 49.50
C LEU A 29 16.04 -20.82 49.46
N SER A 30 15.84 -22.14 49.36
CA SER A 30 16.62 -23.36 49.05
C SER A 30 15.63 -24.55 49.09
N GLU A 31 16.06 -25.77 48.69
CA GLU A 31 15.39 -27.10 48.80
C GLU A 31 14.41 -27.47 47.67
N ILE A 32 14.76 -28.31 46.68
CA ILE A 32 14.98 -29.79 46.66
C ILE A 32 13.80 -30.58 47.21
N TRP A 33 13.05 -31.26 46.34
CA TRP A 33 12.62 -32.67 46.48
C TRP A 33 12.33 -33.28 45.10
N GLU A 34 12.63 -34.57 45.01
CA GLU A 34 12.77 -35.41 43.82
C GLU A 34 11.44 -35.81 43.15
N LEU A 35 11.57 -36.15 41.86
CA LEU A 35 10.56 -36.77 41.00
C LEU A 35 10.16 -38.16 41.49
N PRO A 36 9.02 -38.67 40.99
CA PRO A 36 9.14 -39.92 40.25
C PRO A 36 8.54 -39.84 38.84
N LEU A 37 9.31 -40.39 37.89
CA LEU A 37 8.91 -40.74 36.54
C LEU A 37 7.71 -41.69 36.54
N LEU A 38 6.69 -41.36 35.75
CA LEU A 38 5.77 -42.35 35.16
C LEU A 38 5.50 -42.02 33.69
N THR A 39 6.08 -42.87 32.85
CA THR A 39 5.51 -43.52 31.66
C THR A 39 4.95 -42.67 30.51
N PHE A 40 5.69 -42.73 29.40
CA PHE A 40 5.24 -42.99 28.03
C PHE A 40 3.88 -42.42 27.61
N VAL A 41 3.91 -41.27 26.94
CA VAL A 41 2.87 -40.88 25.98
C VAL A 41 3.45 -41.01 24.57
N ASP A 42 2.71 -41.78 23.78
CA ASP A 42 2.95 -42.22 22.41
C ASP A 42 3.30 -41.06 21.43
N PRO A 43 4.42 -41.13 20.67
CA PRO A 43 4.79 -40.10 19.70
C PRO A 43 3.88 -40.01 18.47
N SER A 44 2.97 -40.97 18.27
CA SER A 44 2.14 -41.05 17.06
C SER A 44 0.97 -40.08 17.02
N ALA A 45 0.64 -39.39 18.13
CA ALA A 45 -0.44 -38.40 18.18
C ALA A 45 0.02 -36.95 17.89
N LEU A 46 1.33 -36.69 17.77
CA LEU A 46 1.89 -35.36 17.48
C LEU A 46 2.14 -35.09 15.99
N SER A 47 2.05 -36.11 15.14
CA SER A 47 2.21 -35.98 13.68
C SER A 47 0.95 -35.50 12.96
N HIS A 48 -0.23 -35.63 13.57
CA HIS A 48 -1.50 -35.15 13.01
C HIS A 48 -1.91 -33.75 13.48
N LEU A 49 -1.25 -33.17 14.50
CA LEU A 49 -1.51 -31.79 14.94
C LEU A 49 -0.59 -30.76 14.26
N VAL A 50 0.57 -31.19 13.75
CA VAL A 50 1.53 -30.32 13.04
C VAL A 50 1.24 -30.24 11.52
N ALA A 51 0.49 -31.20 10.97
CA ALA A 51 0.12 -31.24 9.55
C ALA A 51 -1.09 -30.36 9.18
N THR A 52 -1.84 -29.84 10.15
CA THR A 52 -3.06 -29.03 9.89
C THR A 52 -2.80 -27.53 10.00
N ILE A 53 -1.67 -27.10 10.58
CA ILE A 53 -1.31 -25.68 10.73
C ILE A 53 -0.50 -25.16 9.52
N MET A 54 0.06 -26.04 8.69
CA MET A 54 0.86 -25.68 7.51
C MET A 54 0.12 -25.77 6.16
N ARG A 55 -1.21 -25.92 6.16
CA ARG A 55 -2.02 -25.97 4.91
C ARG A 55 -2.97 -24.78 4.69
N ILE A 56 -2.84 -23.70 5.47
CA ILE A 56 -3.58 -22.43 5.26
C ILE A 56 -2.62 -21.26 5.02
N SER A 57 -1.49 -21.51 4.35
CA SER A 57 -0.57 -20.45 3.90
C SER A 57 -0.51 -20.30 2.37
N LEU A 58 -1.38 -20.99 1.63
CA LEU A 58 -1.26 -21.07 0.17
C LEU A 58 -2.59 -20.95 -0.60
N VAL A 59 -3.61 -20.26 -0.06
CA VAL A 59 -4.90 -20.04 -0.77
C VAL A 59 -5.18 -18.54 -1.07
N LEU A 60 -4.17 -17.67 -0.94
CA LEU A 60 -4.27 -16.26 -1.39
C LEU A 60 -3.14 -15.87 -2.34
N SER A 61 -2.63 -16.85 -3.08
CA SER A 61 -1.73 -16.63 -4.21
C SER A 61 -2.53 -16.83 -5.48
N LEU A 62 -2.54 -15.81 -6.34
CA LEU A 62 -3.11 -15.77 -7.70
C LEU A 62 -4.63 -15.55 -7.80
N SER A 63 -5.04 -14.28 -7.71
CA SER A 63 -6.04 -13.79 -8.67
C SER A 63 -5.28 -12.97 -9.70
N TYR A 64 -4.84 -13.61 -10.78
CA TYR A 64 -4.33 -12.94 -11.97
C TYR A 64 -5.50 -12.26 -12.70
N LEU A 65 -5.22 -11.09 -13.30
CA LEU A 65 -6.16 -10.08 -13.82
C LEU A 65 -6.66 -9.11 -12.75
N SER A 66 -5.75 -8.32 -12.19
CA SER A 66 -6.14 -7.06 -11.54
C SER A 66 -6.63 -6.09 -12.62
N VAL A 67 -7.89 -6.25 -13.05
CA VAL A 67 -8.54 -5.27 -13.92
C VAL A 67 -8.54 -3.97 -13.14
N ALA A 68 -7.81 -2.99 -13.66
CA ALA A 68 -7.49 -1.72 -13.00
C ALA A 68 -8.71 -1.19 -12.22
N VAL A 69 -8.72 -1.39 -10.90
CA VAL A 69 -9.82 -0.94 -10.04
C VAL A 69 -9.96 0.55 -10.28
N TRP A 70 -11.18 0.98 -10.57
CA TRP A 70 -11.58 2.36 -10.88
C TRP A 70 -11.42 3.29 -9.66
N ALA A 71 -10.19 3.36 -9.17
CA ALA A 71 -9.63 4.26 -8.18
C ALA A 71 -9.13 5.53 -8.87
N GLY A 72 -9.94 6.07 -9.79
CA GLY A 72 -9.64 7.30 -10.50
C GLY A 72 -9.99 8.50 -9.63
N GLY A 73 -9.01 9.29 -9.21
CA GLY A 73 -9.25 10.45 -8.36
C GLY A 73 -7.96 10.97 -7.73
N TYR A 74 -8.07 11.54 -6.53
CA TYR A 74 -6.94 12.07 -5.77
C TYR A 74 -5.89 10.99 -5.49
N GLN A 75 -6.30 9.77 -5.12
CA GLN A 75 -5.40 8.63 -4.93
C GLN A 75 -4.56 8.33 -6.17
N GLY A 76 -5.17 8.31 -7.38
CA GLY A 76 -4.46 8.03 -8.63
C GLY A 76 -3.46 9.13 -9.02
N CYS A 77 -3.65 10.34 -8.49
CA CYS A 77 -2.67 11.42 -8.60
C CYS A 77 -1.53 11.28 -7.57
N LEU A 78 -1.82 10.85 -6.34
CA LEU A 78 -0.76 10.50 -5.38
C LEU A 78 0.12 9.35 -5.90
N GLU A 79 -0.45 8.35 -6.58
CA GLU A 79 0.31 7.25 -7.17
C GLU A 79 1.25 7.69 -8.29
N ARG A 80 0.88 8.73 -9.05
CA ARG A 80 1.75 9.37 -10.04
C ARG A 80 2.89 10.14 -9.40
N VAL A 81 2.61 10.84 -8.31
CA VAL A 81 3.64 11.52 -7.52
C VAL A 81 4.62 10.50 -6.94
N TRP A 82 4.11 9.42 -6.38
CA TRP A 82 4.90 8.32 -5.84
C TRP A 82 5.78 7.66 -6.90
N LEU A 83 5.25 7.46 -8.11
CA LEU A 83 6.01 7.02 -9.27
C LEU A 83 7.13 8.00 -9.62
N PHE A 84 6.85 9.30 -9.65
CA PHE A 84 7.87 10.30 -9.97
C PHE A 84 8.98 10.36 -8.93
N GLN A 85 8.65 10.27 -7.64
CA GLN A 85 9.66 10.16 -6.58
C GLN A 85 10.51 8.90 -6.75
N ALA A 86 9.91 7.77 -7.14
CA ALA A 86 10.67 6.56 -7.47
C ALA A 86 11.57 6.76 -8.69
N TYR A 87 11.08 7.47 -9.71
CA TYR A 87 11.84 7.82 -10.91
C TYR A 87 13.04 8.71 -10.59
N GLU A 88 12.91 9.63 -9.63
CA GLU A 88 14.04 10.43 -9.12
C GLU A 88 15.04 9.57 -8.35
N ILE A 89 14.59 8.62 -7.54
CA ILE A 89 15.47 7.70 -6.81
C ILE A 89 16.18 6.74 -7.77
N ASP A 90 15.49 6.21 -8.79
CA ASP A 90 16.10 5.32 -9.79
C ASP A 90 17.19 6.04 -10.60
N ALA A 91 17.15 7.38 -10.68
CA ALA A 91 18.20 8.17 -11.33
C ALA A 91 19.56 8.07 -10.63
N LEU A 92 19.61 7.63 -9.37
CA LEU A 92 20.86 7.38 -8.64
C LEU A 92 21.59 6.14 -9.16
N ASN A 93 20.88 5.23 -9.83
CA ASN A 93 21.47 4.04 -10.44
C ASN A 93 22.13 4.38 -11.80
N PRO A 94 23.15 3.61 -12.24
CA PRO A 94 23.66 3.69 -13.61
C PRO A 94 22.55 3.53 -14.67
N LEU A 95 22.69 4.19 -15.81
CA LEU A 95 21.64 4.24 -16.85
C LEU A 95 21.17 2.85 -17.33
N ALA A 96 22.07 1.86 -17.33
CA ALA A 96 21.73 0.49 -17.72
C ALA A 96 20.78 -0.21 -16.74
N ASP A 97 20.81 0.17 -15.47
CA ASP A 97 20.04 -0.45 -14.37
C ASP A 97 18.70 0.24 -14.11
N GLN A 98 18.50 1.41 -14.73
CA GLN A 98 17.28 2.20 -14.62
C GLN A 98 16.13 1.51 -15.36
N THR A 99 15.01 1.42 -14.67
CA THR A 99 13.82 0.68 -15.14
C THR A 99 12.54 1.48 -15.02
N ILE A 100 12.54 2.55 -14.23
CA ILE A 100 11.38 3.42 -14.00
C ILE A 100 11.39 4.56 -15.04
N GLY A 101 10.20 4.95 -15.51
CA GLY A 101 10.03 5.96 -16.55
C GLY A 101 10.35 5.40 -17.94
N PHE A 102 10.09 4.12 -18.16
CA PHE A 102 10.15 3.48 -19.47
C PHE A 102 8.77 3.00 -19.88
N LYS A 103 8.46 3.16 -21.16
CA LYS A 103 7.22 2.70 -21.79
C LYS A 103 7.51 1.74 -22.92
N CYS A 104 6.76 0.66 -23.01
CA CYS A 104 6.77 -0.20 -24.18
C CYS A 104 6.01 0.47 -25.34
N THR A 105 6.64 0.57 -26.51
CA THR A 105 6.02 1.17 -27.71
C THR A 105 4.94 0.29 -28.35
N LYS A 106 5.07 -1.04 -28.22
CA LYS A 106 4.07 -2.03 -28.67
C LYS A 106 3.91 -3.12 -27.61
N ALA A 107 2.92 -2.97 -26.75
CA ALA A 107 2.66 -3.86 -25.63
C ALA A 107 1.65 -4.96 -26.01
N ASP A 108 2.00 -6.24 -25.81
CA ASP A 108 1.05 -7.35 -25.82
C ASP A 108 0.65 -7.67 -24.37
N GLU A 109 -0.46 -7.07 -23.93
CA GLU A 109 -0.96 -7.22 -22.56
C GLU A 109 -1.37 -8.66 -22.23
N LYS A 110 -1.77 -9.46 -23.23
CA LYS A 110 -2.20 -10.85 -23.01
C LYS A 110 -1.00 -11.74 -22.77
N LYS A 111 0.05 -11.60 -23.58
CA LYS A 111 1.30 -12.35 -23.42
C LYS A 111 2.20 -11.77 -22.35
N LYS A 112 1.95 -10.54 -21.90
CA LYS A 112 2.81 -9.78 -20.98
C LYS A 112 4.21 -9.59 -21.59
N GLU A 113 4.24 -9.19 -22.85
CA GLU A 113 5.47 -9.04 -23.63
C GLU A 113 5.54 -7.68 -24.34
N CYS A 114 6.74 -7.08 -24.35
CA CYS A 114 7.00 -5.91 -25.19
C CYS A 114 7.49 -6.38 -26.56
N THR A 115 6.63 -6.30 -27.57
CA THR A 115 6.97 -6.68 -28.96
C THR A 115 7.63 -5.53 -29.73
N GLY A 116 7.68 -4.33 -29.13
CA GLY A 116 8.39 -3.17 -29.64
C GLY A 116 9.68 -2.91 -28.86
N VAL A 117 10.02 -1.63 -28.73
CA VAL A 117 11.15 -1.18 -27.91
C VAL A 117 10.67 -0.47 -26.65
N TRP A 118 11.43 -0.62 -25.57
CA TRP A 118 11.29 0.17 -24.35
C TRP A 118 11.90 1.55 -24.55
N THR A 119 11.05 2.59 -24.50
CA THR A 119 11.48 3.98 -24.65
C THR A 119 11.50 4.68 -23.30
N ALA A 120 12.63 5.29 -22.95
CA ALA A 120 12.72 6.15 -21.77
C ALA A 120 11.87 7.41 -21.92
N CYS A 121 11.38 7.94 -20.81
CA CYS A 121 10.87 9.29 -20.76
C CYS A 121 12.00 10.28 -21.09
N ARG A 122 11.77 11.13 -22.08
CA ARG A 122 12.71 12.17 -22.51
C ARG A 122 12.08 13.54 -22.34
N PRO A 123 12.84 14.52 -21.85
CA PRO A 123 12.34 15.88 -21.74
C PRO A 123 12.22 16.52 -23.12
N GLY A 124 11.62 17.71 -23.18
CA GLY A 124 11.57 18.51 -24.40
C GLY A 124 12.97 18.76 -24.99
N ALA A 125 13.06 18.73 -26.32
CA ALA A 125 14.32 18.81 -27.07
C ALA A 125 15.16 20.06 -26.76
N THR A 126 14.56 21.11 -26.20
CA THR A 126 15.18 22.40 -25.92
C THR A 126 15.74 22.55 -24.50
N THR A 127 15.55 21.55 -23.63
CA THR A 127 15.78 21.73 -22.18
C THR A 127 17.19 21.39 -21.70
N GLY A 128 18.02 20.74 -22.51
CA GLY A 128 19.34 20.22 -22.11
C GLY A 128 19.31 19.11 -21.05
N ARG A 129 18.14 18.83 -20.46
CA ARG A 129 17.93 17.78 -19.47
C ARG A 129 17.98 16.40 -20.14
N THR A 130 18.34 15.39 -19.36
CA THR A 130 18.34 13.98 -19.82
C THR A 130 17.14 13.19 -19.29
N ARG A 131 16.42 13.75 -18.30
CA ARG A 131 15.28 13.15 -17.60
C ARG A 131 14.07 14.06 -17.62
N CYS A 132 12.90 13.43 -17.60
CA CYS A 132 11.63 14.12 -17.54
C CYS A 132 11.41 14.81 -16.20
N ASP A 133 10.76 15.97 -16.22
CA ASP A 133 10.08 16.50 -15.04
C ASP A 133 8.73 15.76 -14.85
N PHE A 134 8.02 16.10 -13.77
CA PHE A 134 6.75 15.45 -13.44
C PHE A 134 5.72 15.58 -14.57
N GLY A 135 5.60 16.76 -15.20
CA GLY A 135 4.62 17.00 -16.26
C GLY A 135 4.96 16.25 -17.56
N GLU A 136 6.24 16.19 -17.91
CA GLU A 136 6.73 15.36 -19.02
C GLU A 136 6.53 13.87 -18.75
N LEU A 137 6.76 13.41 -17.52
CA LEU A 137 6.45 12.03 -17.12
C LEU A 137 4.96 11.74 -17.25
N MET A 138 4.08 12.65 -16.83
CA MET A 138 2.63 12.47 -16.99
C MET A 138 2.24 12.30 -18.46
N LYS A 139 2.81 13.12 -19.36
CA LYS A 139 2.61 12.97 -20.81
C LYS A 139 3.13 11.61 -21.31
N HIS A 140 4.28 11.16 -20.81
CA HIS A 140 4.88 9.88 -21.19
C HIS A 140 4.02 8.67 -20.81
N LEU A 141 3.39 8.70 -19.62
CA LEU A 141 2.44 7.67 -19.18
C LEU A 141 1.23 7.54 -20.13
N GLY A 142 0.94 8.59 -20.90
CA GLY A 142 -0.15 8.68 -21.86
C GLY A 142 -1.45 9.19 -21.24
N LYS A 143 -2.34 9.70 -22.10
CA LYS A 143 -3.67 10.23 -21.73
C LYS A 143 -3.64 11.39 -20.72
N ALA A 144 -2.51 12.08 -20.57
CA ALA A 144 -2.44 13.31 -19.79
C ALA A 144 -3.16 14.46 -20.55
N PRO A 145 -4.05 15.21 -19.89
CA PRO A 145 -4.64 16.41 -20.45
C PRO A 145 -3.61 17.47 -20.81
N THR A 146 -3.99 18.36 -21.73
CA THR A 146 -3.27 19.60 -21.96
C THR A 146 -3.44 20.50 -20.73
N VAL A 147 -2.33 21.07 -20.26
CA VAL A 147 -2.31 22.02 -19.14
C VAL A 147 -2.73 23.39 -19.65
N LYS A 148 -3.75 24.00 -19.03
CA LYS A 148 -4.20 25.35 -19.36
C LYS A 148 -3.13 26.37 -18.97
N LYS A 149 -3.07 27.52 -19.66
CA LYS A 149 -2.12 28.59 -19.33
C LYS A 149 -2.31 29.03 -17.87
N GLY A 150 -1.22 29.09 -17.09
CA GLY A 150 -1.25 29.44 -15.67
C GLY A 150 -1.38 28.24 -14.72
N ASP A 151 -1.65 27.04 -15.24
CA ASP A 151 -1.61 25.81 -14.45
C ASP A 151 -0.22 25.17 -14.45
N ALA A 152 0.07 24.45 -13.37
CA ALA A 152 1.28 23.66 -13.22
C ALA A 152 0.94 22.27 -12.69
N TRP A 153 1.64 21.26 -13.23
CA TRP A 153 1.53 19.90 -12.70
C TRP A 153 2.11 19.80 -11.29
N VAL A 154 3.26 20.45 -11.05
CA VAL A 154 4.01 20.39 -9.81
C VAL A 154 3.50 21.43 -8.83
N GLY A 155 3.29 21.01 -7.58
CA GLY A 155 3.16 21.91 -6.43
C GLY A 155 4.44 21.86 -5.59
N LEU A 156 4.96 23.02 -5.21
CA LEU A 156 6.16 23.11 -4.40
C LEU A 156 5.83 23.49 -2.94
N ASP A 157 6.65 23.03 -2.01
CA ASP A 157 6.67 23.51 -0.64
C ASP A 157 7.39 24.86 -0.53
N ASP A 158 7.42 25.45 0.67
CA ASP A 158 8.02 26.76 0.91
C ASP A 158 9.55 26.76 0.71
N LYS A 159 10.15 25.58 0.58
CA LYS A 159 11.58 25.38 0.32
C LYS A 159 11.85 25.06 -1.16
N GLY A 160 10.85 25.13 -2.02
CA GLY A 160 10.96 24.82 -3.45
C GLY A 160 11.06 23.33 -3.79
N ASN A 161 10.79 22.43 -2.83
CA ASN A 161 10.77 20.99 -3.07
C ASN A 161 9.40 20.53 -3.55
N LEU A 162 9.35 19.41 -4.26
CA LEU A 162 8.09 18.76 -4.62
C LEU A 162 7.27 18.43 -3.37
N ASP A 163 6.08 19.02 -3.28
CA ASP A 163 5.06 18.74 -2.28
C ASP A 163 4.07 17.73 -2.86
N SER A 164 3.97 16.56 -2.23
CA SER A 164 3.19 15.45 -2.78
C SER A 164 1.69 15.71 -2.80
N GLU A 165 1.18 16.42 -1.79
CA GLU A 165 -0.24 16.73 -1.69
C GLU A 165 -0.62 17.86 -2.67
N LYS A 166 0.14 18.97 -2.69
CA LYS A 166 -0.11 20.06 -3.64
C LYS A 166 0.01 19.58 -5.08
N THR A 167 1.02 18.75 -5.39
CA THR A 167 1.18 18.14 -6.72
C THR A 167 0.01 17.22 -7.06
N ALA A 168 -0.46 16.39 -6.12
CA ALA A 168 -1.61 15.52 -6.36
C ALA A 168 -2.92 16.30 -6.54
N LYS A 169 -3.13 17.40 -5.81
CA LYS A 169 -4.26 18.32 -6.01
C LYS A 169 -4.21 18.96 -7.40
N ASN A 170 -3.05 19.46 -7.81
CA ASN A 170 -2.85 20.02 -9.14
C ASN A 170 -3.12 19.01 -10.25
N CYS A 171 -2.60 17.78 -10.11
CA CYS A 171 -2.92 16.67 -11.00
C CYS A 171 -4.44 16.44 -11.07
N TYR A 172 -5.12 16.29 -9.93
CA TYR A 172 -6.56 16.04 -9.91
C TYR A 172 -7.34 17.16 -10.59
N ARG A 173 -6.98 18.41 -10.30
CA ARG A 173 -7.59 19.60 -10.91
C ARG A 173 -7.40 19.63 -12.42
N ILE A 174 -6.19 19.37 -12.92
CA ILE A 174 -5.91 19.33 -14.37
C ILE A 174 -6.76 18.26 -15.05
N PHE A 175 -6.92 17.07 -14.47
CA PHE A 175 -7.80 16.03 -15.02
C PHE A 175 -9.28 16.44 -14.97
N SER A 176 -9.76 16.91 -13.83
CA SER A 176 -11.17 17.23 -13.58
C SER A 176 -11.68 18.48 -14.32
N THR A 177 -10.79 19.43 -14.61
CA THR A 177 -11.12 20.67 -15.35
C THR A 177 -10.71 20.63 -16.82
N SER A 178 -10.18 19.50 -17.29
CA SER A 178 -9.82 19.33 -18.69
C SER A 178 -11.05 19.31 -19.60
N ASP A 179 -10.87 19.77 -20.82
CA ASP A 179 -11.90 19.71 -21.86
C ASP A 179 -11.95 18.31 -22.54
N ALA A 180 -11.23 17.34 -21.97
CA ALA A 180 -11.25 15.96 -22.44
C ALA A 180 -12.63 15.33 -22.18
N ARG A 181 -13.08 14.45 -23.10
CA ARG A 181 -14.36 13.72 -22.98
C ARG A 181 -14.52 12.96 -21.66
N ASN A 182 -13.43 12.63 -20.97
CA ASN A 182 -13.44 11.98 -19.67
C ASN A 182 -12.60 12.80 -18.68
N LYS A 183 -13.27 13.49 -17.76
CA LYS A 183 -12.67 14.34 -16.72
C LYS A 183 -12.09 13.57 -15.52
N ASN A 184 -11.99 12.24 -15.63
CA ASN A 184 -11.53 11.39 -14.55
C ASN A 184 -10.02 11.16 -14.65
N VAL A 185 -9.34 11.14 -13.50
CA VAL A 185 -7.95 10.67 -13.40
C VAL A 185 -7.94 9.18 -13.76
N LYS A 186 -7.41 8.83 -14.93
CA LYS A 186 -7.36 7.43 -15.38
C LYS A 186 -6.20 6.70 -14.68
N ASN A 187 -6.34 5.41 -14.45
CA ASN A 187 -5.16 4.59 -14.13
C ASN A 187 -4.20 4.57 -15.32
N PHE A 188 -2.90 4.51 -15.03
CA PHE A 188 -1.89 4.24 -16.05
C PHE A 188 -1.56 2.74 -16.05
N PRO A 189 -1.33 2.12 -17.22
CA PRO A 189 -0.86 0.75 -17.26
C PRO A 189 0.57 0.66 -16.72
N PRO A 190 0.93 -0.37 -15.93
CA PRO A 190 2.29 -0.55 -15.44
C PRO A 190 3.38 -0.52 -16.52
N TYR A 191 3.11 -1.10 -17.69
CA TYR A 191 4.06 -1.16 -18.81
C TYR A 191 4.30 0.21 -19.49
N THR A 192 3.59 1.27 -19.08
CA THR A 192 3.90 2.65 -19.48
C THR A 192 4.74 3.40 -18.46
N ALA A 193 4.96 2.82 -17.28
CA ALA A 193 5.69 3.43 -16.17
C ALA A 193 7.00 2.71 -15.83
N MET A 194 7.08 1.39 -16.04
CA MET A 194 8.24 0.57 -15.65
C MET A 194 8.48 -0.57 -16.64
N ARG A 195 9.76 -0.84 -16.95
CA ARG A 195 10.15 -1.98 -17.81
C ARG A 195 9.65 -3.30 -17.25
N ASP A 196 9.28 -4.20 -18.16
CA ASP A 196 8.92 -5.60 -17.91
C ASP A 196 7.93 -5.78 -16.75
N THR A 197 6.93 -4.90 -16.67
CA THR A 197 5.96 -4.88 -15.57
C THR A 197 4.56 -4.71 -16.14
N TRP A 198 3.64 -5.60 -15.77
CA TRP A 198 2.34 -5.73 -16.44
C TRP A 198 1.17 -5.62 -15.48
N GLU A 199 1.28 -6.25 -14.32
CA GLU A 199 0.22 -6.25 -13.31
C GLU A 199 0.43 -5.11 -12.30
N TYR A 200 -0.66 -4.47 -11.87
CA TYR A 200 -0.54 -3.29 -11.00
C TYR A 200 0.02 -3.63 -9.61
N ASN A 201 -0.36 -4.78 -9.05
CA ASN A 201 0.20 -5.28 -7.79
C ASN A 201 1.69 -5.61 -7.92
N GLU A 202 2.10 -6.20 -9.04
CA GLU A 202 3.51 -6.46 -9.35
C GLU A 202 4.30 -5.14 -9.43
N TYR A 203 3.74 -4.13 -10.10
CA TYR A 203 4.31 -2.79 -10.18
C TYR A 203 4.57 -2.17 -8.81
N ILE A 204 3.59 -2.18 -7.90
CA ILE A 204 3.73 -1.67 -6.52
C ILE A 204 4.89 -2.37 -5.80
N MET A 205 5.06 -3.69 -6.00
CA MET A 205 6.15 -4.43 -5.38
C MET A 205 7.50 -4.11 -6.03
N LYS A 206 7.58 -4.10 -7.37
CA LYS A 206 8.82 -3.84 -8.12
C LYS A 206 9.37 -2.44 -7.89
N ILE A 207 8.51 -1.42 -7.90
CA ILE A 207 8.92 -0.04 -7.64
C ILE A 207 9.49 0.11 -6.22
N SER A 208 8.86 -0.52 -5.23
CA SER A 208 9.36 -0.53 -3.85
C SER A 208 10.69 -1.25 -3.72
N THR A 209 10.85 -2.41 -4.37
CA THR A 209 12.13 -3.15 -4.38
C THR A 209 13.24 -2.27 -4.95
N LYS A 210 13.04 -1.65 -6.12
CA LYS A 210 14.04 -0.75 -6.73
C LYS A 210 14.42 0.41 -5.83
N VAL A 211 13.44 1.04 -5.18
CA VAL A 211 13.69 2.14 -4.23
C VAL A 211 14.43 1.65 -2.98
N ASN A 212 14.14 0.45 -2.48
CA ASN A 212 14.84 -0.17 -1.35
C ASN A 212 16.27 -0.57 -1.69
N ASP A 213 16.52 -1.07 -2.90
CA ASP A 213 17.87 -1.43 -3.35
C ASP A 213 18.72 -0.15 -3.48
N ALA A 214 18.17 0.89 -4.12
CA ALA A 214 18.83 2.19 -4.20
C ALA A 214 19.08 2.82 -2.81
N TYR A 215 18.21 2.58 -1.83
CA TYR A 215 18.46 3.03 -0.44
C TYR A 215 19.74 2.40 0.13
N ARG A 216 19.95 1.11 -0.09
CA ARG A 216 21.11 0.39 0.47
C ARG A 216 22.43 0.84 -0.14
N THR A 217 22.41 1.28 -1.39
CA THR A 217 23.62 1.59 -2.16
C THR A 217 23.90 3.09 -2.26
N HIS A 218 22.88 3.95 -2.24
CA HIS A 218 23.01 5.37 -2.58
C HIS A 218 22.53 6.34 -1.48
N LYS A 219 22.01 5.83 -0.35
CA LYS A 219 21.58 6.70 0.76
C LYS A 219 22.78 7.42 1.37
N THR A 220 22.64 8.73 1.49
CA THR A 220 23.51 9.65 2.21
C THR A 220 22.64 10.57 3.06
N GLU A 221 23.24 11.32 3.98
CA GLU A 221 22.49 12.31 4.77
C GLU A 221 21.90 13.43 3.89
N ALA A 222 22.57 13.80 2.80
CA ALA A 222 22.11 14.85 1.89
C ALA A 222 20.85 14.45 1.11
N ASN A 223 20.71 13.17 0.76
CA ASN A 223 19.62 12.69 -0.10
C ASN A 223 18.59 11.78 0.61
N LYS A 224 18.75 11.47 1.91
CA LYS A 224 17.80 10.62 2.68
C LYS A 224 16.33 11.04 2.56
N HIS A 225 16.11 12.35 2.39
CA HIS A 225 14.81 12.97 2.22
C HIS A 225 14.03 12.45 0.99
N LEU A 226 14.71 11.88 -0.02
CA LEU A 226 14.05 11.23 -1.16
C LEU A 226 13.21 10.03 -0.72
N TRP A 227 13.75 9.19 0.15
CA TRP A 227 13.07 8.00 0.65
C TRP A 227 11.99 8.33 1.68
N GLU A 228 12.21 9.35 2.51
CA GLU A 228 11.20 9.87 3.43
C GLU A 228 9.98 10.38 2.67
N ARG A 229 10.17 11.19 1.62
CA ARG A 229 9.08 11.68 0.75
C ARG A 229 8.35 10.55 0.03
N PHE A 230 9.08 9.54 -0.45
CA PHE A 230 8.51 8.35 -1.07
C PHE A 230 7.62 7.55 -0.09
N ASP A 231 8.11 7.31 1.13
CA ASP A 231 7.36 6.56 2.15
C ASP A 231 6.15 7.35 2.70
N ASP A 232 6.27 8.66 2.82
CA ASP A 232 5.18 9.57 3.20
C ASP A 232 4.08 9.58 2.13
N THR A 233 4.44 9.73 0.86
CA THR A 233 3.46 9.69 -0.25
C THR A 233 2.75 8.35 -0.33
N ARG A 234 3.47 7.23 -0.11
CA ARG A 234 2.86 5.90 0.03
C ARG A 234 1.87 5.85 1.19
N ALA A 235 2.20 6.41 2.35
CA ALA A 235 1.28 6.43 3.49
C ALA A 235 -0.01 7.20 3.14
N LYS A 236 0.11 8.35 2.47
CA LYS A 236 -1.05 9.12 1.94
C LYS A 236 -1.88 8.30 0.95
N ILE A 237 -1.26 7.52 0.07
CA ILE A 237 -1.97 6.60 -0.85
C ILE A 237 -2.80 5.58 -0.06
N SER A 238 -2.23 4.98 1.00
CA SER A 238 -2.96 4.02 1.84
C SER A 238 -4.19 4.65 2.50
N VAL A 239 -4.08 5.89 2.99
CA VAL A 239 -5.21 6.64 3.57
C VAL A 239 -6.27 6.92 2.50
N ALA A 240 -5.86 7.48 1.36
CA ALA A 240 -6.77 7.82 0.27
C ALA A 240 -7.50 6.59 -0.29
N ARG A 241 -6.80 5.45 -0.43
CA ARG A 241 -7.40 4.17 -0.80
C ARG A 241 -8.43 3.71 0.22
N ALA A 242 -8.08 3.70 1.50
CA ALA A 242 -9.00 3.30 2.57
C ALA A 242 -10.25 4.20 2.60
N ALA A 243 -10.08 5.50 2.39
CA ALA A 243 -11.16 6.48 2.34
C ALA A 243 -12.08 6.28 1.13
N ASP A 244 -11.53 6.11 -0.07
CA ASP A 244 -12.33 5.92 -1.29
C ASP A 244 -13.15 4.63 -1.25
N HIS A 245 -12.68 3.62 -0.51
CA HIS A 245 -13.40 2.37 -0.28
C HIS A 245 -14.34 2.39 0.92
N GLY A 246 -14.10 3.31 1.86
CA GLY A 246 -14.79 3.43 3.14
C GLY A 246 -16.31 3.39 3.03
N PRO A 247 -16.95 4.28 2.24
CA PRO A 247 -18.41 4.34 2.11
C PRO A 247 -19.05 3.00 1.73
N TYR A 248 -18.47 2.27 0.78
CA TYR A 248 -18.98 0.97 0.33
C TYR A 248 -18.86 -0.11 1.41
N LEU A 249 -17.71 -0.17 2.08
CA LEU A 249 -17.49 -1.11 3.19
C LEU A 249 -18.45 -0.82 4.36
N ILE A 250 -18.64 0.46 4.64
CA ILE A 250 -19.52 0.99 5.67
C ILE A 250 -20.97 0.59 5.41
N GLU A 251 -21.45 0.77 4.18
CA GLU A 251 -22.82 0.48 3.78
C GLU A 251 -23.07 -1.04 3.82
N ALA A 252 -22.21 -1.82 3.19
CA ALA A 252 -22.30 -3.28 3.21
C ALA A 252 -22.24 -3.86 4.64
N ALA A 253 -21.44 -3.28 5.52
CA ALA A 253 -21.38 -3.68 6.92
C ALA A 253 -22.67 -3.32 7.68
N LYS A 254 -23.24 -2.14 7.42
CA LYS A 254 -24.53 -1.75 8.01
C LYS A 254 -25.64 -2.69 7.58
N ASP A 255 -25.69 -3.04 6.30
CA ASP A 255 -26.70 -3.96 5.76
C ASP A 255 -26.54 -5.37 6.35
N LYS A 256 -25.29 -5.83 6.53
CA LYS A 256 -25.02 -7.15 7.09
C LYS A 256 -25.38 -7.26 8.56
N PHE A 257 -25.04 -6.26 9.35
CA PHE A 257 -25.06 -6.34 10.80
C PHE A 257 -26.23 -5.60 11.45
N GLY A 258 -26.82 -4.64 10.75
CA GLY A 258 -27.93 -3.84 11.24
C GLY A 258 -27.68 -3.24 12.64
N PRO A 259 -28.70 -3.21 13.51
CA PRO A 259 -28.56 -2.72 14.89
C PRO A 259 -27.81 -3.70 15.82
N ASP A 260 -27.65 -4.97 15.42
CA ASP A 260 -27.14 -6.03 16.29
C ASP A 260 -25.63 -5.91 16.56
N LEU A 261 -24.88 -5.30 15.65
CA LEU A 261 -23.46 -4.99 15.82
C LEU A 261 -23.17 -3.53 15.42
N PRO A 262 -23.28 -2.58 16.37
CA PRO A 262 -23.02 -1.18 16.11
C PRO A 262 -21.59 -0.95 15.63
N LEU A 263 -21.45 -0.36 14.43
CA LEU A 263 -20.16 -0.12 13.81
C LEU A 263 -19.47 1.11 14.41
N SER A 264 -18.19 0.97 14.76
CA SER A 264 -17.31 2.09 15.02
C SER A 264 -16.74 2.65 13.72
N ARG A 265 -16.64 3.97 13.63
CA ARG A 265 -16.00 4.67 12.52
C ARG A 265 -14.56 5.01 12.84
N GLN A 266 -13.68 4.86 11.86
CA GLN A 266 -12.34 5.39 11.89
C GLN A 266 -12.31 6.68 11.07
N ASP A 267 -11.95 7.78 11.72
CA ASP A 267 -11.65 9.05 11.04
C ASP A 267 -10.30 8.95 10.30
N LEU A 268 -10.32 9.28 9.01
CA LEU A 268 -9.16 9.28 8.12
C LEU A 268 -8.72 10.71 7.76
N GLY A 269 -9.37 11.73 8.33
CA GLY A 269 -9.13 13.14 8.08
C GLY A 269 -10.05 13.72 7.02
N ILE A 270 -9.61 14.82 6.42
CA ILE A 270 -10.36 15.53 5.38
C ILE A 270 -9.76 15.22 4.02
N ASN A 271 -10.63 14.94 3.04
CA ASN A 271 -10.21 14.77 1.65
C ASN A 271 -9.58 16.08 1.16
N PRO A 272 -8.29 16.09 0.77
CA PRO A 272 -7.58 17.34 0.45
C PRO A 272 -8.12 18.07 -0.79
N VAL A 273 -8.91 17.40 -1.62
CA VAL A 273 -9.49 17.94 -2.85
C VAL A 273 -10.92 18.40 -2.65
N THR A 274 -11.75 17.60 -1.96
CA THR A 274 -13.19 17.89 -1.81
C THR A 274 -13.53 18.61 -0.52
N GLY A 275 -12.64 18.62 0.48
CA GLY A 275 -12.91 19.15 1.81
C GLY A 275 -13.89 18.29 2.64
N MET A 276 -14.32 17.14 2.11
CA MET A 276 -15.26 16.25 2.79
C MET A 276 -14.53 15.35 3.79
N PRO A 277 -15.15 15.01 4.94
CA PRO A 277 -14.62 14.00 5.84
C PRO A 277 -14.40 12.65 5.15
N GLN A 278 -13.33 11.98 5.53
CA GLN A 278 -13.00 10.64 5.08
C GLN A 278 -13.10 9.68 6.27
N GLU A 279 -13.88 8.62 6.11
CA GLU A 279 -14.05 7.61 7.15
C GLU A 279 -14.01 6.19 6.58
N THR A 280 -13.72 5.23 7.45
CA THR A 280 -13.88 3.79 7.18
C THR A 280 -14.38 3.08 8.43
N VAL A 281 -14.55 1.76 8.38
CA VAL A 281 -14.94 0.98 9.56
C VAL A 281 -13.73 0.71 10.44
N ASP A 282 -13.81 1.07 11.73
CA ASP A 282 -12.84 0.63 12.73
C ASP A 282 -13.24 -0.75 13.25
N TRP A 283 -12.75 -1.81 12.59
CA TRP A 283 -13.06 -3.19 12.98
C TRP A 283 -12.57 -3.53 14.39
N LYS A 284 -11.46 -2.94 14.83
CA LYS A 284 -10.90 -3.20 16.15
C LYS A 284 -11.79 -2.61 17.23
N MET A 285 -12.20 -1.35 17.07
CA MET A 285 -13.11 -0.69 18.02
C MET A 285 -14.51 -1.29 17.96
N THR A 286 -14.99 -1.66 16.77
CA THR A 286 -16.27 -2.37 16.59
C THR A 286 -16.27 -3.68 17.39
N ALA A 287 -15.24 -4.52 17.22
CA ALA A 287 -15.08 -5.75 17.98
C ALA A 287 -14.99 -5.51 19.50
N LEU A 288 -14.25 -4.49 19.92
CA LEU A 288 -14.09 -4.14 21.33
C LEU A 288 -15.44 -3.72 21.96
N GLN A 289 -16.17 -2.82 21.30
CA GLN A 289 -17.47 -2.37 21.76
C GLN A 289 -18.50 -3.50 21.78
N ALA A 290 -18.45 -4.40 20.79
CA ALA A 290 -19.30 -5.57 20.75
C ALA A 290 -19.06 -6.49 21.95
N LYS A 291 -17.79 -6.72 22.29
CA LYS A 291 -17.40 -7.48 23.47
C LYS A 291 -17.92 -6.83 24.76
N VAL A 292 -17.79 -5.51 24.89
CA VAL A 292 -18.29 -4.77 26.07
C VAL A 292 -19.81 -4.88 26.20
N LYS A 293 -20.54 -4.89 25.09
CA LYS A 293 -22.01 -5.07 25.05
C LYS A 293 -22.47 -6.52 25.22
N GLY A 294 -21.55 -7.48 25.38
CA GLY A 294 -21.90 -8.90 25.51
C GLY A 294 -22.37 -9.57 24.21
N ILE A 295 -22.13 -8.95 23.05
CA ILE A 295 -22.47 -9.54 21.75
C ILE A 295 -21.52 -10.72 21.49
N ARG A 296 -22.07 -11.93 21.58
CA ARG A 296 -21.34 -13.18 21.34
C ARG A 296 -20.92 -13.27 19.87
N ASN A 297 -19.79 -13.92 19.59
CA ASN A 297 -19.29 -14.22 18.24
C ASN A 297 -18.99 -13.02 17.31
N ALA A 298 -19.06 -11.78 17.78
CA ALA A 298 -18.80 -10.58 16.97
C ALA A 298 -17.52 -10.66 16.12
N ASN A 299 -16.41 -11.14 16.67
CA ASN A 299 -15.16 -11.32 15.92
C ASN A 299 -15.30 -12.31 14.76
N THR A 300 -15.97 -13.44 15.00
CA THR A 300 -16.22 -14.47 13.99
C THR A 300 -17.11 -13.93 12.88
N ASP A 301 -18.14 -13.15 13.23
CA ASP A 301 -19.08 -12.57 12.27
C ASP A 301 -18.43 -11.47 11.44
N ILE A 302 -17.59 -10.62 12.05
CA ILE A 302 -16.75 -9.63 11.35
C ILE A 302 -15.81 -10.33 10.37
N LEU A 303 -15.10 -11.38 10.81
CA LEU A 303 -14.17 -12.11 9.95
C LEU A 303 -14.86 -12.76 8.77
N ARG A 304 -16.03 -13.38 8.99
CA ARG A 304 -16.84 -13.98 7.93
C ARG A 304 -17.33 -12.94 6.94
N PHE A 305 -17.86 -11.83 7.43
CA PHE A 305 -18.26 -10.71 6.58
C PHE A 305 -17.11 -10.20 5.72
N LEU A 306 -15.94 -9.95 6.31
CA LEU A 306 -14.77 -9.46 5.56
C LEU A 306 -14.27 -10.49 4.55
N GLN A 307 -14.31 -11.78 4.90
CA GLN A 307 -14.00 -12.85 3.96
C GLN A 307 -14.98 -12.80 2.79
N ASP A 308 -16.28 -12.87 3.04
CA ASP A 308 -17.32 -12.87 2.01
C ASP A 308 -17.25 -11.61 1.14
N PHE A 309 -17.06 -10.44 1.74
CA PHE A 309 -16.97 -9.16 1.04
C PHE A 309 -15.73 -9.07 0.13
N TYR A 310 -14.58 -9.56 0.58
CA TYR A 310 -13.33 -9.46 -0.20
C TYR A 310 -12.99 -10.71 -1.03
N SER A 311 -13.68 -11.83 -0.85
CA SER A 311 -13.51 -13.06 -1.64
C SER A 311 -14.74 -13.43 -2.47
N GLY A 312 -15.86 -12.74 -2.28
CA GLY A 312 -17.12 -13.01 -2.95
C GLY A 312 -17.16 -12.54 -4.41
N SER A 313 -18.39 -12.39 -4.93
CA SER A 313 -18.65 -12.00 -6.32
C SER A 313 -18.34 -10.53 -6.62
N ASP A 314 -18.23 -9.67 -5.60
CA ASP A 314 -17.82 -8.28 -5.78
C ASP A 314 -16.34 -8.21 -6.16
N LYS A 315 -16.13 -8.15 -7.47
CA LYS A 315 -14.82 -8.01 -8.08
C LYS A 315 -14.14 -6.69 -7.68
N HIS A 316 -14.87 -5.60 -7.49
CA HIS A 316 -14.30 -4.30 -7.16
C HIS A 316 -13.74 -4.30 -5.74
N ALA A 317 -14.49 -4.82 -4.77
CA ALA A 317 -14.02 -4.97 -3.39
C ALA A 317 -12.77 -5.84 -3.31
N ARG A 318 -12.78 -7.01 -3.96
CA ARG A 318 -11.64 -7.94 -4.00
C ARG A 318 -10.39 -7.28 -4.58
N ASP A 319 -10.50 -6.68 -5.76
CA ASP A 319 -9.34 -6.09 -6.43
C ASP A 319 -8.80 -4.89 -5.63
N HIS A 320 -9.68 -4.10 -4.99
CA HIS A 320 -9.27 -2.98 -4.16
C HIS A 320 -8.49 -3.44 -2.92
N ALA A 321 -8.97 -4.51 -2.26
CA ALA A 321 -8.27 -5.13 -1.14
C ALA A 321 -6.89 -5.67 -1.53
N GLN A 322 -6.73 -6.21 -2.73
CA GLN A 322 -5.42 -6.66 -3.21
C GLN A 322 -4.43 -5.51 -3.33
N VAL A 323 -4.86 -4.36 -3.87
CA VAL A 323 -4.00 -3.18 -4.01
C VAL A 323 -3.63 -2.59 -2.64
N ILE A 324 -4.60 -2.46 -1.72
CA ILE A 324 -4.32 -2.03 -0.33
C ILE A 324 -3.29 -2.97 0.33
N ARG A 325 -3.46 -4.29 0.18
CA ARG A 325 -2.52 -5.28 0.73
C ARG A 325 -1.13 -5.12 0.13
N SER A 326 -1.00 -4.83 -1.17
CA SER A 326 0.29 -4.56 -1.82
C SER A 326 0.99 -3.35 -1.19
N TYR A 327 0.27 -2.24 -0.97
CA TYR A 327 0.82 -1.07 -0.29
C TYR A 327 1.22 -1.35 1.16
N LYS A 328 0.44 -2.15 1.90
CA LYS A 328 0.81 -2.60 3.25
C LYS A 328 2.11 -3.42 3.24
N ARG A 329 2.22 -4.42 2.35
CA ARG A 329 3.44 -5.24 2.22
C ARG A 329 4.66 -4.39 1.89
N VAL A 330 4.51 -3.39 1.02
CA VAL A 330 5.57 -2.42 0.71
C VAL A 330 5.98 -1.64 1.96
N ALA A 331 5.03 -1.18 2.78
CA ALA A 331 5.34 -0.49 4.03
C ALA A 331 6.13 -1.38 5.00
N ASP A 332 5.68 -2.61 5.22
CA ASP A 332 6.33 -3.58 6.11
C ASP A 332 7.75 -3.91 5.62
N ARG A 333 7.92 -4.08 4.30
CA ARG A 333 9.24 -4.32 3.67
C ARG A 333 10.17 -3.13 3.79
N SER A 334 9.71 -1.91 3.51
CA SER A 334 10.52 -0.69 3.67
C SER A 334 11.01 -0.58 5.12
N GLN A 335 10.13 -0.79 6.10
CA GLN A 335 10.50 -0.75 7.51
C GLN A 335 11.52 -1.82 7.87
N SER A 336 11.36 -3.06 7.38
CA SER A 336 12.31 -4.15 7.63
C SER A 336 13.67 -3.89 6.97
N CYS A 337 13.68 -3.47 5.71
CA CYS A 337 14.90 -3.28 4.91
C CYS A 337 15.74 -2.09 5.36
N ARG A 338 15.13 -1.06 5.95
CA ARG A 338 15.78 0.22 6.29
C ARG A 338 15.97 0.43 7.80
N ARG A 339 15.56 -0.52 8.65
CA ARG A 339 15.65 -0.40 10.12
C ARG A 339 17.05 -0.55 10.71
N ARG A 340 18.01 -1.03 9.93
CA ARG A 340 19.34 -1.45 10.39
C ARG A 340 20.50 -0.68 9.74
N SER A 341 20.23 0.45 9.11
CA SER A 341 21.22 1.23 8.35
C SER A 341 21.47 2.61 8.94
#